data_AF-A0A7J2SFT7-F1
#
_entry.id   AF-A0A7J2SFT7-F1
#
_cell.length_a   1.000
_cell.length_b   1.000
_cell.length_c   1.000
_cell.angle_alpha   90.00
_cell.angle_beta   90.00
_cell.angle_gamma   90.00
#
_symmetry.space_group_name_H-M   'P 1'
#
loop_
_entity.id
_entity.type
_entity.pdbx_description
1 polymer ?
#
loop_
_entity_poly.entity_id
_entity_poly.type
_entity_poly.pdbx_seq_one_letter_code
_entity_poly.pdbx_strand_id
1 'polypeptide(L)'
;MEVTMPKTTSKNEIKVKKIKKTKEDMKKKIEEIEEVLRYNEAMLEEIYETQESMFPIFADLVKLISRLYKEMKIEDEELKGCINRLKETFVDENENLLKKYFKDDDDFTIAYT
;
A
#
# COMPACT_ATOMS: atom_id res chain seq x y z
N MET A 1 -14.44 -61.75 -45.60
CA MET A 1 -14.09 -60.38 -46.03
C MET A 1 -14.19 -59.47 -44.82
N GLU A 2 -13.04 -59.17 -44.25
CA GLU A 2 -12.76 -57.97 -43.45
C GLU A 2 -12.95 -56.76 -44.40
N VAL A 3 -13.38 -55.53 -44.06
CA VAL A 3 -13.13 -54.71 -42.88
C VAL A 3 -14.17 -53.55 -42.82
N THR A 4 -14.48 -53.13 -41.58
CA THR A 4 -14.70 -51.75 -41.09
C THR A 4 -16.04 -51.00 -41.24
N MET A 5 -16.65 -50.85 -40.06
CA MET A 5 -17.63 -49.87 -39.60
C MET A 5 -17.14 -48.38 -39.60
N PRO A 6 -18.06 -47.40 -39.49
CA PRO A 6 -17.83 -46.00 -39.87
C PRO A 6 -17.02 -45.19 -38.83
N LYS A 7 -16.03 -44.41 -39.29
CA LYS A 7 -15.11 -43.60 -38.46
C LYS A 7 -15.45 -42.09 -38.37
N THR A 8 -16.68 -41.68 -38.66
CA THR A 8 -17.02 -40.24 -38.77
C THR A 8 -17.58 -39.60 -37.49
N THR A 9 -18.11 -40.37 -36.54
CA THR A 9 -18.71 -39.84 -35.29
C THR A 9 -17.69 -39.36 -34.25
N SER A 10 -16.40 -39.69 -34.42
CA SER A 10 -15.41 -39.57 -33.34
C SER A 10 -14.71 -38.21 -33.23
N LYS A 11 -14.41 -37.52 -34.35
CA LYS A 11 -13.53 -36.32 -34.31
C LYS A 11 -14.18 -35.06 -33.73
N ASN A 12 -15.48 -34.84 -34.01
CA ASN A 12 -16.19 -33.65 -33.53
C ASN A 12 -16.48 -33.70 -32.03
N GLU A 13 -16.88 -34.87 -31.50
CA GLU A 13 -17.12 -35.04 -30.06
C GLU A 13 -15.85 -34.88 -29.23
N ILE A 14 -14.71 -35.38 -29.74
CA ILE A 14 -13.40 -35.20 -29.10
C ILE A 14 -13.00 -33.72 -29.08
N LYS A 15 -13.22 -32.99 -30.18
CA LYS A 15 -12.93 -31.55 -30.26
C LYS A 15 -13.79 -30.74 -29.28
N VAL A 16 -15.08 -31.03 -29.19
CA VAL A 16 -16.01 -30.36 -28.26
C VAL A 16 -15.65 -30.66 -26.80
N LYS A 17 -15.32 -31.92 -26.46
CA LYS A 17 -14.84 -32.28 -25.11
C LYS A 17 -13.55 -31.56 -24.75
N LYS A 18 -12.60 -31.44 -25.69
CA LYS A 18 -11.35 -30.72 -25.46
C LYS A 18 -11.58 -29.23 -25.19
N ILE A 19 -12.45 -28.58 -25.96
CA ILE A 19 -12.81 -27.16 -25.75
C ILE A 19 -13.50 -26.95 -24.41
N LYS A 20 -14.44 -27.82 -24.01
CA LYS A 20 -15.10 -27.75 -22.69
C LYS A 20 -14.08 -27.86 -21.56
N LYS A 21 -13.16 -28.83 -21.63
CA LYS A 21 -12.10 -29.00 -20.64
C LYS A 21 -11.20 -27.76 -20.54
N THR A 22 -10.76 -27.21 -21.68
CA THR A 22 -9.95 -25.98 -21.68
C THR A 22 -10.69 -24.80 -21.06
N LYS A 23 -12.01 -24.66 -21.31
CA LYS A 23 -12.81 -23.60 -20.70
C LYS A 23 -12.92 -23.77 -19.18
N GLU A 24 -13.11 -25.00 -18.70
CA GLU A 24 -13.15 -25.31 -17.26
C GLU A 24 -11.80 -25.04 -16.60
N ASP A 25 -10.69 -25.45 -17.22
CA ASP A 25 -9.34 -25.19 -16.72
C ASP A 25 -9.03 -23.68 -16.67
N MET A 26 -9.47 -22.92 -17.67
CA MET A 26 -9.35 -21.45 -17.67
C MET A 26 -10.19 -20.81 -16.57
N LYS A 27 -11.41 -21.30 -16.32
CA LYS A 27 -12.28 -20.78 -15.26
C LYS A 27 -11.62 -20.96 -13.89
N LYS A 28 -11.08 -22.15 -13.61
CA LYS A 28 -10.35 -22.43 -12.37
C LYS A 28 -9.16 -21.50 -12.17
N LYS A 29 -8.36 -21.29 -13.21
CA LYS A 29 -7.22 -20.36 -13.15
C LYS A 29 -7.65 -18.92 -12.87
N ILE A 30 -8.77 -18.47 -13.43
CA ILE A 30 -9.31 -17.15 -13.14
C ILE A 30 -9.75 -17.07 -11.67
N GLU A 31 -10.46 -18.08 -11.17
CA GLU A 31 -10.88 -18.14 -9.77
C GLU A 31 -9.69 -18.12 -8.80
N GLU A 32 -8.61 -18.86 -9.10
CA GLU A 32 -7.36 -18.85 -8.36
C GLU A 32 -6.69 -17.46 -8.37
N ILE A 33 -6.65 -16.78 -9.53
CA ILE A 33 -6.11 -15.43 -9.64
C ILE A 33 -6.94 -14.43 -8.84
N GLU A 34 -8.27 -14.51 -8.90
CA GLU A 34 -9.16 -13.64 -8.14
C GLU A 34 -9.00 -13.83 -6.63
N GLU A 35 -8.76 -15.05 -6.16
CA GLU A 35 -8.50 -15.32 -4.75
C GLU A 35 -7.19 -14.68 -4.29
N VAL A 36 -6.12 -14.82 -5.08
CA VAL A 36 -4.83 -14.18 -4.80
C VAL A 36 -4.96 -12.65 -4.81
N LEU A 37 -5.72 -12.08 -5.75
CA LEU A 37 -5.97 -10.63 -5.79
C LEU A 37 -6.67 -10.13 -4.53
N ARG A 38 -7.75 -10.81 -4.10
CA ARG A 38 -8.47 -10.44 -2.86
C ARG A 38 -7.58 -10.52 -1.62
N TYR A 39 -6.73 -11.53 -1.53
CA TYR A 39 -5.77 -11.65 -0.45
C TYR A 39 -4.77 -10.49 -0.46
N ASN A 40 -4.23 -10.15 -1.64
CA ASN A 40 -3.29 -9.04 -1.78
C ASN A 40 -3.94 -7.69 -1.46
N GLU A 41 -5.21 -7.49 -1.83
CA GLU A 41 -5.97 -6.28 -1.49
C GLU A 41 -6.11 -6.13 0.03
N ALA A 42 -6.51 -7.18 0.74
CA ALA A 42 -6.62 -7.15 2.20
C ALA A 42 -5.28 -6.88 2.89
N MET A 43 -4.20 -7.50 2.39
CA MET A 43 -2.85 -7.26 2.91
C MET A 43 -2.39 -5.81 2.66
N LEU A 44 -2.71 -5.24 1.50
CA LEU A 44 -2.39 -3.83 1.22
C LEU A 44 -3.15 -2.89 2.15
N GLU A 45 -4.43 -3.15 2.41
CA GLU A 45 -5.24 -2.38 3.35
C GLU A 45 -4.63 -2.40 4.77
N GLU A 46 -4.22 -3.58 5.26
CA GLU A 46 -3.54 -3.71 6.56
C GLU A 46 -2.21 -2.94 6.60
N ILE A 47 -1.44 -2.93 5.50
CA ILE A 47 -0.21 -2.14 5.39
C ILE A 47 -0.54 -0.64 5.47
N TYR A 48 -1.58 -0.16 4.78
CA TYR A 48 -1.98 1.24 4.82
C TYR A 48 -2.46 1.66 6.21
N GLU A 49 -3.27 0.84 6.89
CA GLU A 49 -3.69 1.11 8.27
C GLU A 49 -2.49 1.16 9.22
N THR A 50 -1.54 0.24 9.06
CA THR A 50 -0.31 0.20 9.85
C THR A 50 0.52 1.47 9.60
N GLN A 51 0.69 1.88 8.35
CA GLN A 51 1.37 3.14 8.01
C GLN A 51 0.66 4.34 8.62
N GLU A 52 -0.67 4.41 8.55
CA GLU A 52 -1.44 5.49 9.16
C GLU A 52 -1.20 5.56 10.69
N SER A 53 -1.19 4.38 11.35
CA SER A 53 -0.96 4.28 12.80
C SER A 53 0.43 4.72 13.26
N MET A 54 1.41 4.74 12.35
CA MET A 54 2.77 5.18 12.67
C MET A 54 2.93 6.71 12.67
N PHE A 55 2.08 7.46 11.96
CA PHE A 55 2.19 8.92 11.87
C PHE A 55 2.20 9.62 13.24
N PRO A 56 1.34 9.28 14.21
CA PRO A 56 1.41 9.86 15.56
C PRO A 56 2.77 9.63 16.23
N ILE A 57 3.34 8.44 16.10
CA ILE A 57 4.66 8.10 16.66
C ILE A 57 5.75 8.95 16.02
N PHE A 58 5.73 9.08 14.70
CA PHE A 58 6.65 9.96 13.98
C PHE A 58 6.50 11.43 14.42
N ALA A 59 5.27 11.91 14.55
CA ALA A 59 4.98 13.26 15.01
C ALA A 59 5.54 13.52 16.41
N ASP A 60 5.34 12.59 17.35
CA ASP A 60 5.86 12.69 18.72
C ASP A 60 7.39 12.66 18.76
N LEU A 61 8.04 11.85 17.92
CA LEU A 61 9.50 11.82 17.81
C LEU A 61 10.06 13.17 17.35
N VAL A 62 9.45 13.80 16.35
CA VAL A 62 9.87 15.12 15.86
C VAL A 62 9.70 16.18 16.93
N LYS A 63 8.60 16.15 17.69
CA LYS A 63 8.37 17.05 18.83
C LYS A 63 9.43 16.87 19.90
N LEU A 64 9.76 15.62 20.26
CA LEU A 64 10.77 15.31 21.26
C LEU A 64 12.15 15.83 20.84
N ILE A 65 12.55 15.54 19.60
CA ILE A 65 13.80 16.06 19.02
C ILE A 65 13.80 17.58 19.11
N SER A 66 12.76 18.25 18.63
CA SER A 66 12.67 19.72 18.68
C SER A 66 12.83 20.29 20.10
N ARG A 67 12.24 19.65 21.12
CA ARG A 67 12.39 20.05 22.53
C ARG A 67 13.81 19.87 23.04
N LEU A 68 14.44 18.73 22.77
CA LEU A 68 15.81 18.46 23.19
C LEU A 68 16.78 19.49 22.63
N TYR A 69 16.66 19.85 21.36
CA TYR A 69 17.51 20.87 20.75
C TYR A 69 17.29 22.27 21.36
N LYS A 70 16.04 22.64 21.63
CA LYS A 70 15.71 23.89 22.35
C LYS A 70 16.35 23.91 23.75
N GLU A 71 16.27 22.82 24.49
CA GLU A 71 16.85 22.71 25.84
C GLU A 71 18.39 22.75 25.84
N MET A 72 19.02 22.11 24.85
CA MET A 72 20.48 22.07 24.72
C MET A 72 21.09 23.36 24.14
N LYS A 73 20.27 24.33 23.70
CA LYS A 73 20.70 25.57 23.02
C LYS A 73 21.63 25.30 21.82
N ILE A 74 21.36 24.22 21.09
CA ILE A 74 22.14 23.86 19.92
C ILE A 74 21.58 24.64 18.73
N GLU A 75 22.35 25.62 18.26
CA GLU A 75 22.12 26.31 16.99
C GLU A 75 22.83 25.53 15.87
N ASP A 76 22.17 24.51 15.34
CA ASP A 76 22.65 23.73 14.19
C ASP A 76 21.78 24.04 12.97
N GLU A 77 22.33 24.82 12.03
CA GLU A 77 21.65 25.23 10.80
C GLU A 77 21.39 24.05 9.84
N GLU A 78 22.20 23.00 9.88
CA GLU A 78 21.99 21.80 9.05
C GLU A 78 20.79 21.00 9.56
N LEU A 79 20.69 20.85 10.89
CA LEU A 79 19.52 20.25 11.51
C LEU A 79 18.25 21.09 11.35
N LYS A 80 18.35 22.42 11.46
CA LYS A 80 17.22 23.32 11.20
C LYS A 80 16.72 23.15 9.76
N GLY A 81 17.63 22.97 8.80
CA GLY A 81 17.31 22.56 7.45
C GLY A 81 16.60 21.20 7.40
N CYS A 82 17.08 20.19 8.15
CA CYS A 82 16.42 18.89 8.26
C CYS A 82 14.99 18.99 8.83
N ILE A 83 14.78 19.72 9.92
CA ILE A 83 13.46 19.90 10.56
C ILE A 83 12.51 20.65 9.62
N ASN A 84 12.99 21.68 8.93
CA ASN A 84 12.18 22.44 7.98
C ASN A 84 11.78 21.59 6.77
N ARG A 85 12.71 20.83 6.17
CA ARG A 85 12.38 19.87 5.10
C ARG A 85 11.37 18.82 5.57
N LEU A 86 11.50 18.37 6.81
CA LEU A 86 10.57 17.41 7.40
C LEU A 86 9.17 18.03 7.54
N LYS A 87 9.08 19.26 8.06
CA LYS A 87 7.83 20.02 8.12
C LYS A 87 7.23 20.19 6.73
N GLU A 88 7.99 20.66 5.75
CA GLU A 88 7.52 20.81 4.36
C GLU A 88 6.97 19.50 3.81
N THR A 89 7.66 18.37 4.05
CA THR A 89 7.25 17.05 3.54
C THR A 89 5.91 16.56 4.12
N PHE A 90 5.58 16.94 5.36
CA PHE A 90 4.40 16.44 6.06
C PHE A 90 3.31 17.51 6.32
N VAL A 91 3.58 18.78 6.01
CA VAL A 91 2.69 19.94 6.23
C VAL A 91 2.30 20.62 4.90
N ASP A 92 2.76 20.14 3.74
CA ASP A 92 2.47 20.76 2.44
C ASP A 92 0.96 20.93 2.16
N GLU A 93 0.62 22.05 1.51
CA GLU A 93 -0.63 22.81 1.65
C GLU A 93 -1.93 22.12 1.18
N ASN A 94 -1.87 20.98 0.50
CA ASN A 94 -3.05 20.35 -0.11
C ASN A 94 -3.72 19.28 0.77
N GLU A 95 -3.01 18.67 1.71
CA GLU A 95 -3.57 17.77 2.72
C GLU A 95 -2.75 17.94 3.99
N ASN A 96 -3.27 18.70 4.95
CA ASN A 96 -2.68 18.83 6.28
C ASN A 96 -2.82 17.50 7.06
N LEU A 97 -2.12 16.44 6.63
CA LEU A 97 -2.08 15.12 7.25
C LEU A 97 -1.74 15.23 8.74
N LEU A 98 -0.83 16.14 9.06
CA LEU A 98 -0.40 16.40 10.41
C LEU A 98 -1.38 17.25 11.26
N LYS A 99 -2.29 18.06 10.68
CA LYS A 99 -3.29 18.79 11.49
C LYS A 99 -4.27 17.87 12.20
N LYS A 100 -4.55 16.68 11.65
CA LYS A 100 -5.41 15.67 12.30
C LYS A 100 -4.79 15.15 13.60
N TYR A 101 -3.46 15.22 13.71
CA TYR A 101 -2.69 14.64 14.82
C TYR A 101 -2.05 15.67 15.75
N PHE A 102 -2.00 16.94 15.33
CA PHE A 102 -1.57 18.05 16.18
C PHE A 102 -2.79 18.70 16.85
N LYS A 103 -2.67 19.00 18.14
CA LYS A 103 -3.64 19.86 18.84
C LYS A 103 -3.24 21.31 18.61
N ASP A 104 -4.21 22.22 18.64
CA ASP A 104 -3.99 23.67 18.39
C ASP A 104 -2.91 24.32 19.29
N ASP A 105 -2.54 23.66 20.41
CA ASP A 105 -1.48 24.08 21.35
C ASP A 105 -0.07 23.51 21.04
N ASP A 106 0.10 22.68 20.00
CA ASP A 106 1.42 22.16 19.61
C ASP A 106 2.22 23.25 18.88
N ASP A 107 2.76 24.18 19.66
CA ASP A 107 3.58 25.29 19.17
C ASP A 107 4.90 24.78 18.56
N PHE A 108 4.88 24.57 17.25
CA PHE A 108 6.06 24.25 16.44
C PHE A 108 6.88 25.49 16.08
N THR A 109 6.54 26.66 16.62
CA THR A 109 7.34 27.86 16.49
C THR A 109 8.66 27.60 17.23
N ILE A 110 9.73 27.45 16.47
CA ILE A 110 11.07 27.58 17.01
C ILE A 110 11.15 29.06 17.40
N ALA A 111 11.19 29.33 18.70
CA ALA A 111 11.25 30.69 19.21
C ALA A 111 12.44 31.39 18.55
N TYR A 112 12.14 32.39 17.72
CA TYR A 112 13.12 33.29 17.14
C TYR A 112 13.54 34.28 18.23
N THR A 113 14.81 34.22 18.62
CA THR A 113 15.61 35.37 19.08
C THR A 113 17.03 35.17 18.63
#